data_AF-A0AAU8FML5-F1
#
_entry.id   AF-A0AAU8FML5-F1
#
_cell.length_a   1.000
_cell.length_b   1.000
_cell.length_c   1.000
_cell.angle_alpha   90.00
_cell.angle_beta   90.00
_cell.angle_gamma   90.00
#
_symmetry.space_group_name_H-M   'P 1'
#
loop_
_entity.id
_entity.type
_entity.pdbx_description
1 polymer ?
#
loop_
_entity_poly.entity_id
_entity_poly.type
_entity_poly.pdbx_seq_one_letter_code
_entity_poly.pdbx_strand_id
1 'polypeptide(L)'
;MGFSQDAKVDKSYPVRVAYQFKVSEMNGEKESIVYPYTFEDSLVLENRGLFQGLEKGTGLLRKMCAAAKETDFEKSAQLMYKEITEKGAKKAEFALELFYFQDPNILKTPLYIEEGLNWLEGKLAAGKPL
;
A
#
# COMPACT_ATOMS: atom_id res chain seq x y z
N MET A 1 9.66 14.67 -3.69
CA MET A 1 10.11 14.14 -5.00
C MET A 1 10.57 12.71 -4.80
N GLY A 2 10.05 11.76 -5.56
CA GLY A 2 10.54 10.38 -5.55
C GLY A 2 11.80 10.27 -6.39
N PHE A 3 12.61 9.23 -6.15
CA PHE A 3 13.69 8.88 -7.06
C PHE A 3 13.12 8.63 -8.46
N SER A 4 13.85 9.06 -9.50
CA SER A 4 13.48 8.72 -10.88
C SER A 4 13.45 7.20 -11.05
N GLN A 5 12.66 6.71 -12.01
CA GLN A 5 12.56 5.26 -12.26
C GLN A 5 13.93 4.61 -12.50
N ASP A 6 14.83 5.30 -13.21
CA ASP A 6 16.19 4.84 -13.47
C ASP A 6 17.06 4.76 -12.21
N ALA A 7 16.84 5.66 -11.24
CA ALA A 7 17.59 5.64 -9.97
C ALA A 7 17.19 4.45 -9.07
N LYS A 8 16.06 3.79 -9.34
CA LYS A 8 15.62 2.59 -8.63
C LYS A 8 16.24 1.30 -9.19
N VAL A 9 16.94 1.37 -10.33
CA VAL A 9 17.52 0.21 -11.03
C VAL A 9 19.03 0.20 -10.81
N ASP A 10 19.58 -0.97 -10.48
CA ASP A 10 21.01 -1.16 -10.41
C ASP A 10 21.65 -1.05 -11.81
N LYS A 11 22.79 -0.37 -11.89
CA LYS A 11 23.44 -0.10 -13.18
C LYS A 11 24.15 -1.31 -13.78
N SER A 12 24.50 -2.29 -12.93
CA SER A 12 25.35 -3.42 -13.28
C SER A 12 24.57 -4.73 -13.31
N TYR A 13 23.48 -4.83 -12.56
CA TYR A 13 22.69 -6.05 -12.39
C TYR A 13 21.21 -5.83 -12.72
N PRO A 14 20.47 -6.89 -13.11
CA PRO A 14 19.02 -6.82 -13.31
C PRO A 14 18.30 -6.79 -11.96
N VAL A 15 18.57 -5.76 -11.16
CA VAL A 15 17.99 -5.54 -9.84
C VAL A 15 17.29 -4.19 -9.84
N ARG A 16 16.07 -4.15 -9.30
CA ARG A 16 15.32 -2.91 -9.02
C ARG A 16 14.83 -2.91 -7.59
N VAL A 17 14.92 -1.77 -6.92
CA VAL A 17 14.36 -1.58 -5.58
C VAL A 17 12.95 -1.00 -5.69
N ALA A 18 12.01 -1.60 -4.96
CA ALA A 18 10.65 -1.10 -4.78
C ALA A 18 10.42 -0.85 -3.29
N TYR A 19 9.98 0.36 -2.93
CA TYR A 19 9.74 0.76 -1.55
C TYR A 19 8.58 1.76 -1.48
N GLN A 20 7.89 1.77 -0.34
CA GLN A 20 6.75 2.64 -0.07
C GLN A 20 7.11 4.09 -0.34
N PHE A 21 6.16 4.83 -0.92
CA PHE A 21 6.35 6.25 -1.23
C PHE A 21 5.19 7.09 -0.71
N LYS A 22 5.29 8.41 -0.85
CA LYS A 22 4.27 9.34 -0.37
C LYS A 22 2.90 8.98 -0.97
N VAL A 23 1.90 8.90 -0.13
CA VAL A 23 0.49 8.85 -0.53
C VAL A 23 -0.11 10.21 -0.19
N SER A 24 -0.88 10.79 -1.11
CA SER A 24 -1.55 12.05 -0.87
C SER A 24 -3.04 11.96 -1.04
N GLU A 25 -3.74 12.78 -0.27
CA GLU A 25 -5.19 12.95 -0.34
C GLU A 25 -5.52 14.44 -0.41
N MET A 26 -6.48 14.78 -1.28
CA MET A 26 -6.97 16.15 -1.45
C MET A 26 -8.23 16.34 -0.61
N ASN A 27 -8.23 17.35 0.25
CA ASN A 27 -9.42 17.85 0.94
C ASN A 27 -9.69 19.30 0.51
N GLY A 28 -10.49 19.45 -0.56
CA GLY A 28 -10.63 20.73 -1.25
C GLY A 28 -9.29 21.13 -1.90
N GLU A 29 -8.77 22.29 -1.53
CA GLU A 29 -7.48 22.81 -2.02
C GLU A 29 -6.27 22.33 -1.21
N LYS A 30 -6.50 21.67 -0.06
CA LYS A 30 -5.42 21.22 0.82
C LYS A 30 -4.99 19.81 0.44
N GLU A 31 -3.73 19.64 0.05
CA GLU A 31 -3.07 18.34 -0.07
C GLU A 31 -2.49 17.93 1.30
N SER A 32 -2.86 16.75 1.78
CA SER A 32 -2.20 16.10 2.91
C SER A 32 -1.36 14.94 2.40
N ILE A 33 -0.15 14.79 2.95
CA ILE A 33 0.85 13.82 2.49
C ILE A 33 1.29 12.95 3.66
N VAL A 34 1.26 11.63 3.47
CA VAL A 34 1.73 10.65 4.45
C VAL A 34 2.70 9.66 3.81
N TYR A 35 3.52 9.02 4.64
CA TYR A 35 4.48 8.00 4.21
C TYR A 35 4.11 6.67 4.90
N PRO A 36 3.49 5.73 4.18
CA PRO A 36 3.18 4.42 4.74
C PRO A 36 4.44 3.68 5.18
N TYR A 37 4.32 2.88 6.23
CA TYR A 37 5.43 2.16 6.84
C TYR A 37 5.62 0.76 6.27
N THR A 38 4.52 0.07 5.95
CA THR A 38 4.49 -1.34 5.53
C THR A 38 3.66 -1.50 4.27
N PHE A 39 3.53 -2.75 3.78
CA PHE A 39 2.64 -3.03 2.66
C PHE A 39 1.18 -2.80 3.06
N GLU A 40 0.79 -3.21 4.27
CA GLU A 40 -0.62 -3.26 4.67
C GLU A 40 -1.24 -1.87 4.83
N ASP A 41 -0.55 -0.94 5.50
CA ASP A 41 -1.01 0.45 5.61
C ASP A 41 -0.89 1.21 4.28
N SER A 42 0.11 0.92 3.43
CA SER A 42 0.17 1.45 2.07
C SER A 42 -1.04 1.02 1.24
N LEU A 43 -1.43 -0.26 1.33
CA LEU A 43 -2.59 -0.80 0.65
C LEU A 43 -3.88 -0.12 1.11
N VAL A 44 -4.03 0.07 2.42
CA VAL A 44 -5.21 0.73 2.99
C VAL A 44 -5.27 2.21 2.60
N LEU A 45 -4.16 2.95 2.68
CA LEU A 45 -4.11 4.37 2.35
C LEU A 45 -4.39 4.64 0.87
N GLU A 46 -3.84 3.84 -0.04
CA GLU A 46 -4.11 3.98 -1.48
C GLU A 46 -5.52 3.51 -1.90
N ASN A 47 -6.21 2.77 -1.03
CA ASN A 47 -7.58 2.29 -1.24
C ASN A 47 -8.55 2.80 -0.17
N ARG A 48 -8.26 3.95 0.45
CA ARG A 48 -8.93 4.38 1.70
C ARG A 48 -10.46 4.41 1.58
N GLY A 49 -11.00 4.85 0.45
CA GLY A 49 -12.45 4.85 0.20
C GLY A 49 -13.09 3.46 0.26
N LEU A 50 -12.40 2.43 -0.24
CA LEU A 50 -12.85 1.03 -0.14
C LEU A 50 -12.86 0.56 1.32
N PHE A 51 -11.77 0.83 2.06
CA PHE A 51 -11.65 0.44 3.47
C PHE A 51 -12.63 1.20 4.38
N GLN A 52 -13.05 2.41 4.01
CA GLN A 52 -14.13 3.13 4.68
C GLN A 52 -15.49 2.43 4.49
N GLY A 53 -15.73 1.83 3.33
CA GLY A 53 -16.97 1.08 3.02
C GLY A 53 -16.98 -0.37 3.53
N LEU A 54 -15.84 -0.91 3.94
CA LEU A 54 -15.73 -2.26 4.48
C LEU A 54 -16.32 -2.35 5.90
N GLU A 55 -17.51 -2.97 6.02
CA GLU A 55 -18.17 -3.22 7.30
C GLU A 55 -17.87 -4.60 7.90
N LYS A 56 -17.35 -5.52 7.08
CA LYS A 56 -17.00 -6.90 7.46
C LYS A 56 -15.49 -6.99 7.75
N GLY A 57 -15.13 -7.92 8.63
CA GLY A 57 -13.75 -8.16 9.03
C GLY A 57 -13.59 -8.22 10.55
N THR A 58 -12.55 -8.90 11.01
CA THR A 58 -12.19 -8.98 12.42
C THR A 58 -10.73 -8.59 12.63
N GLY A 59 -10.27 -8.64 13.88
CA GLY A 59 -8.88 -8.38 14.25
C GLY A 59 -8.30 -7.12 13.61
N LEU A 60 -7.17 -7.31 12.92
CA LEU A 60 -6.42 -6.24 12.27
C LEU A 60 -7.20 -5.59 11.11
N LEU A 61 -7.96 -6.34 10.30
CA LEU A 61 -8.75 -5.76 9.21
C LEU A 61 -9.78 -4.76 9.75
N ARG A 62 -10.52 -5.14 10.80
CA ARG A 62 -11.49 -4.24 11.44
C ARG A 62 -10.81 -2.96 11.97
N LYS A 63 -9.63 -3.08 12.59
CA LYS A 63 -8.85 -1.94 13.09
C LYS A 63 -8.41 -1.01 11.96
N MET A 64 -7.94 -1.56 10.83
CA MET A 64 -7.54 -0.78 9.67
C MET A 64 -8.73 -0.06 9.01
N CYS A 65 -9.89 -0.73 8.88
CA CYS A 65 -11.12 -0.09 8.39
C CYS A 65 -11.59 1.03 9.33
N ALA A 66 -11.48 0.85 10.65
CA ALA A 66 -11.81 1.89 11.62
C ALA A 66 -10.86 3.09 11.51
N ALA A 67 -9.55 2.85 11.36
CA ALA A 67 -8.57 3.91 11.13
C ALA A 67 -8.82 4.66 9.81
N ALA A 68 -9.21 3.95 8.74
CA ALA A 68 -9.54 4.56 7.45
C ALA A 68 -10.72 5.55 7.51
N LYS A 69 -11.62 5.39 8.49
CA LYS A 69 -12.79 6.27 8.71
C LYS A 69 -12.47 7.55 9.48
N GLU A 70 -11.28 7.68 10.08
CA GLU A 70 -10.82 8.95 10.64
C GLU A 70 -10.82 10.01 9.53
N THR A 71 -11.30 11.22 9.79
CA THR A 71 -11.46 12.23 8.72
C THR A 71 -10.14 12.90 8.37
N ASP A 72 -9.30 13.14 9.37
CA ASP A 72 -7.96 13.68 9.18
C ASP A 72 -7.03 12.59 8.58
N PHE A 73 -6.47 12.87 7.40
CA PHE A 73 -5.67 11.89 6.65
C PHE A 73 -4.36 11.52 7.36
N GLU A 74 -3.70 12.48 8.00
CA GLU A 74 -2.45 12.24 8.73
C GLU A 74 -2.72 11.41 9.98
N LYS A 75 -3.80 11.71 10.71
CA LYS A 75 -4.24 10.94 11.86
C LYS A 75 -4.70 9.54 11.47
N SER A 76 -5.40 9.39 10.34
CA SER A 76 -5.75 8.09 9.75
C SER A 76 -4.49 7.24 9.53
N ALA A 77 -3.45 7.81 8.93
CA ALA A 77 -2.17 7.12 8.73
C ALA A 77 -1.46 6.77 10.05
N GLN A 78 -1.46 7.68 11.03
CA GLN A 78 -0.88 7.41 12.36
C GLN A 78 -1.60 6.27 13.10
N LEU A 79 -2.93 6.22 13.01
CA LEU A 79 -3.73 5.13 13.58
C LEU A 79 -3.40 3.81 12.89
N MET A 80 -3.37 3.77 11.55
CA MET A 80 -2.98 2.57 10.80
C MET A 80 -1.57 2.08 11.18
N TYR A 81 -0.61 3.00 11.26
CA TYR A 81 0.75 2.69 11.72
C TYR A 81 0.76 2.06 13.11
N LYS A 82 0.00 2.63 14.06
CA LYS A 82 -0.11 2.10 15.42
C LYS A 82 -0.68 0.68 15.44
N GLU A 83 -1.74 0.41 14.69
CA GLU A 83 -2.38 -0.91 14.66
C GLU A 83 -1.50 -1.96 13.97
N ILE A 84 -0.81 -1.60 12.88
CA ILE A 84 0.04 -2.54 12.12
C ILE A 84 1.37 -2.86 12.80
N THR A 85 1.84 -1.98 13.69
CA THR A 85 3.07 -2.15 14.49
C THR A 85 2.80 -2.69 15.89
N GLU A 86 1.54 -2.89 16.27
CA GLU A 86 1.19 -3.49 17.55
C GLU A 86 1.82 -4.88 17.69
N LYS A 87 2.34 -5.20 18.88
CA LYS A 87 2.93 -6.49 19.14
C LYS A 87 1.90 -7.60 18.94
N GLY A 88 2.18 -8.50 18.00
CA GLY A 88 1.26 -9.59 17.66
C GLY A 88 0.24 -9.22 16.58
N ALA A 89 0.39 -8.08 15.91
CA ALA A 89 -0.41 -7.72 14.73
C ALA A 89 -0.43 -8.87 13.71
N LYS A 90 -1.64 -9.31 13.37
CA LYS A 90 -1.88 -10.51 12.56
C LYS A 90 -1.92 -10.19 11.07
N LYS A 91 -0.78 -9.78 10.53
CA LYS A 91 -0.59 -9.36 9.13
C LYS A 91 -1.04 -10.40 8.10
N ALA A 92 -0.72 -11.67 8.32
CA ALA A 92 -1.15 -12.76 7.45
C ALA A 92 -2.68 -12.95 7.49
N GLU A 93 -3.29 -12.91 8.68
CA GLU A 93 -4.75 -13.01 8.84
C GLU A 93 -5.45 -11.81 8.18
N PHE A 94 -4.89 -10.61 8.29
CA PHE A 94 -5.38 -9.42 7.57
C PHE A 94 -5.43 -9.64 6.06
N ALA A 95 -4.35 -10.14 5.44
CA ALA A 95 -4.29 -10.38 4.01
C ALA A 95 -5.32 -11.44 3.57
N LEU A 96 -5.44 -12.53 4.35
CA LEU A 96 -6.39 -13.62 4.06
C LEU A 96 -7.85 -13.17 4.21
N GLU A 97 -8.18 -12.41 5.26
CA GLU A 97 -9.53 -11.87 5.45
C GLU A 97 -9.89 -10.88 4.33
N LEU A 98 -8.97 -9.98 3.97
CA LEU A 98 -9.21 -9.03 2.89
C LEU A 98 -9.48 -9.75 1.57
N PHE A 99 -8.66 -10.76 1.24
CA PHE A 99 -8.83 -11.60 0.05
C PHE A 99 -10.16 -12.37 0.05
N TYR A 100 -10.64 -12.77 1.24
CA TYR A 100 -11.92 -13.45 1.37
C TYR A 100 -13.12 -12.51 1.19
N PHE A 101 -13.05 -11.29 1.71
CA PHE A 101 -14.18 -10.36 1.70
C PHE A 101 -14.27 -9.49 0.45
N GLN A 102 -13.18 -9.28 -0.28
CA GLN A 102 -13.10 -8.37 -1.41
C GLN A 102 -12.56 -9.07 -2.65
N ASP A 103 -13.15 -8.76 -3.80
CA ASP A 103 -12.56 -9.16 -5.08
C ASP A 103 -11.21 -8.44 -5.24
N PRO A 104 -10.08 -9.16 -5.36
CA PRO A 104 -8.76 -8.54 -5.47
C PRO A 104 -8.64 -7.55 -6.63
N ASN A 105 -9.42 -7.71 -7.69
CA ASN A 105 -9.36 -6.85 -8.88
C ASN A 105 -9.86 -5.43 -8.64
N ILE A 106 -10.62 -5.20 -7.56
CA ILE A 106 -11.12 -3.87 -7.20
C ILE A 106 -10.10 -3.09 -6.36
N LEU A 107 -9.10 -3.78 -5.79
CA LEU A 107 -8.04 -3.15 -5.01
C LEU A 107 -7.00 -2.58 -5.97
N LYS A 108 -6.69 -1.30 -5.79
CA LYS A 108 -5.54 -0.67 -6.41
C LYS A 108 -4.27 -1.24 -5.78
N THR A 109 -3.41 -1.82 -6.60
CA THR A 109 -2.05 -2.20 -6.19
C THR A 109 -1.28 -0.95 -5.76
N PRO A 110 -0.59 -0.96 -4.59
CA PRO A 110 0.24 0.17 -4.20
C PRO A 110 1.25 0.53 -5.29
N LEU A 111 1.38 1.81 -5.61
CA LEU A 111 2.09 2.28 -6.80
C LEU A 111 3.52 1.73 -6.89
N TYR A 112 4.24 1.68 -5.77
CA TYR A 112 5.63 1.20 -5.76
C TYR A 112 5.75 -0.28 -6.12
N ILE A 113 4.74 -1.10 -5.78
CA ILE A 113 4.66 -2.51 -6.13
C ILE A 113 4.31 -2.65 -7.61
N GLU A 114 3.29 -1.92 -8.07
CA GLU A 114 2.87 -1.91 -9.48
C GLU A 114 4.06 -1.58 -10.40
N GLU A 115 4.78 -0.50 -10.13
CA GLU A 115 5.97 -0.13 -10.90
C GLU A 115 7.06 -1.22 -10.87
N GLY A 116 7.21 -1.91 -9.73
CA GLY A 116 8.19 -2.99 -9.58
C GLY A 116 7.83 -4.23 -10.37
N LEU A 117 6.56 -4.63 -10.34
CA LEU A 117 6.04 -5.76 -11.08
C LEU A 117 6.05 -5.49 -12.59
N ASN A 118 5.64 -4.30 -13.03
CA ASN A 118 5.70 -3.91 -14.45
C ASN A 118 7.14 -3.90 -14.96
N TRP A 119 8.10 -3.44 -14.16
CA TRP A 119 9.50 -3.52 -14.51
C TRP A 119 9.98 -4.97 -14.64
N LEU A 120 9.60 -5.83 -13.69
CA LEU A 120 9.98 -7.24 -13.70
C LEU A 120 9.38 -7.97 -14.90
N GLU A 121 8.09 -7.77 -15.17
CA GLU A 121 7.40 -8.32 -16.34
C GLU A 121 8.10 -7.89 -17.64
N GLY A 122 8.46 -6.61 -17.76
CA GLY A 122 9.21 -6.11 -18.91
C GLY A 122 10.57 -6.80 -19.09
N LYS A 123 11.27 -7.18 -18.01
CA LYS A 123 12.53 -7.94 -18.09
C LYS A 123 12.31 -9.37 -18.56
N LEU A 124 11.27 -10.03 -18.07
CA LEU A 124 10.94 -11.41 -18.41
C LEU A 124 10.40 -11.54 -19.85
N ALA A 125 9.49 -10.64 -20.25
CA ALA A 125 8.89 -10.63 -21.58
C ALA A 125 9.91 -10.30 -22.68
N ALA A 126 10.97 -9.54 -22.36
CA ALA A 126 12.04 -9.23 -23.30
C ALA A 126 12.97 -10.42 -23.62
N GLY A 127 12.75 -11.60 -23.03
CA GLY A 127 13.45 -12.85 -23.36
C GLY A 127 14.97 -12.81 -23.10
N LYS A 128 15.48 -11.84 -22.34
CA LYS A 128 16.88 -11.80 -21.95
C LYS A 128 17.10 -12.79 -20.81
N PRO A 129 18.03 -13.75 -20.93
CA PRO A 129 18.40 -14.59 -19.80
C PRO A 129 18.91 -13.69 -18.67
N LEU A 130 18.40 -13.95 -17.45
CA LEU A 130 18.84 -13.29 -16.22
C LEU A 130 20.33 -13.57 -15.94
#